data_AF-A0A1Y5GKS9-F1
#
_entry.id   AF-A0A1Y5GKS9-F1
#
_cell.length_a   1.000
_cell.length_b   1.000
_cell.length_c   1.000
_cell.angle_alpha   90.00
_cell.angle_beta   90.00
_cell.angle_gamma   90.00
#
_symmetry.space_group_name_H-M   'P 1'
#
loop_
_entity.id
_entity.type
_entity.pdbx_description
1 polymer ?
#
loop_
_entity_poly.entity_id
_entity_poly.type
_entity_poly.pdbx_seq_one_letter_code
_entity_poly.pdbx_strand_id
1 'polypeptide(L)'
;MNTSQQHSQAHRQPRQWILISLTLLITACGGSNNKDISATGSHTCSLENKEVTCWGWNDYGQSDVPNDLGEVSLISSGYIHNCAVDAEGTTCWGDDFFGQSTIPDNINNPNAISAGEFHTCAIEDGNVSCWGAGYEGAPTHNFHKGQSIVPEGIVNPIEISAGETHTCVIDESGVICWGLDDRGQSTPPTSLVNPSNITTNTNQSCVIDTINDTNKIVCWGFEQDLPNDLIHPTALKISGHSCAISDARVSCWGLNNSGQADVPDSIINPTSIAVGKSHSCAIHDSGITCWGQNFFGQLDVPE
;
A
#
# COMPACT_ATOMS: atom_id res chain seq x y z
N MET A 1 -37.35 -1.31 -61.37
CA MET A 1 -38.41 -1.46 -60.36
C MET A 1 -37.75 -1.97 -59.10
N ASN A 2 -37.87 -1.19 -58.02
CA ASN A 2 -37.07 -1.25 -56.81
C ASN A 2 -37.88 -1.92 -55.67
N THR A 3 -37.17 -2.31 -54.60
CA THR A 3 -37.65 -2.67 -53.23
C THR A 3 -38.22 -4.10 -53.03
N SER A 4 -37.96 -4.83 -51.94
CA SER A 4 -37.39 -4.50 -50.62
C SER A 4 -36.82 -5.76 -49.94
N GLN A 5 -35.65 -5.65 -49.28
CA GLN A 5 -35.20 -6.56 -48.23
C GLN A 5 -35.48 -5.90 -46.87
N GLN A 6 -36.13 -6.63 -45.96
CA GLN A 6 -36.40 -6.17 -44.60
C GLN A 6 -35.13 -6.24 -43.74
N HIS A 7 -34.70 -5.10 -43.20
CA HIS A 7 -33.78 -5.03 -42.07
C HIS A 7 -34.58 -5.02 -40.77
N SER A 8 -34.37 -6.03 -39.93
CA SER A 8 -34.82 -6.04 -38.53
C SER A 8 -33.92 -5.10 -37.71
N GLN A 9 -34.45 -3.96 -37.25
CA GLN A 9 -33.81 -3.10 -36.28
C GLN A 9 -34.03 -3.64 -34.86
N ALA A 10 -32.96 -4.06 -34.19
CA ALA A 10 -32.97 -4.32 -32.76
C ALA A 10 -32.81 -2.99 -32.01
N HIS A 11 -33.90 -2.50 -31.38
CA HIS A 11 -33.86 -1.39 -30.44
C HIS A 11 -33.05 -1.79 -29.19
N ARG A 12 -31.85 -1.24 -29.03
CA ARG A 12 -31.16 -1.22 -27.73
C ARG A 12 -31.83 -0.16 -26.85
N GLN A 13 -32.46 -0.61 -25.76
CA GLN A 13 -32.94 0.26 -24.68
C GLN A 13 -31.73 0.88 -23.95
N PRO A 14 -31.79 2.17 -23.54
CA PRO A 14 -30.73 2.80 -22.77
C PRO A 14 -30.67 2.20 -21.35
N ARG A 15 -29.46 1.88 -20.89
CA ARG A 15 -29.20 1.38 -19.53
C ARG A 15 -29.59 2.46 -18.51
N GLN A 16 -30.63 2.22 -17.74
CA GLN A 16 -30.92 2.98 -16.52
C GLN A 16 -29.85 2.63 -15.48
N TRP A 17 -29.02 3.60 -15.13
CA TRP A 17 -28.12 3.52 -14.00
C TRP A 17 -28.96 3.65 -12.73
N ILE A 18 -29.12 2.54 -12.00
CA ILE A 18 -29.61 2.57 -10.63
C ILE A 18 -28.47 3.19 -9.82
N LEU A 19 -28.70 4.41 -9.32
CA LEU A 19 -27.90 5.04 -8.28
C LEU A 19 -28.06 4.22 -7.00
N ILE A 20 -27.29 3.13 -6.89
CA ILE A 20 -26.98 2.55 -5.59
C ILE A 20 -26.00 3.54 -4.97
N SER A 21 -26.41 4.16 -3.87
CA SER A 21 -25.55 4.98 -3.03
C SER A 21 -24.41 4.09 -2.52
N LEU A 22 -23.34 4.03 -3.31
CA LEU A 22 -22.07 3.42 -2.93
C LEU A 22 -21.46 4.39 -1.93
N THR A 23 -21.60 4.12 -0.63
CA THR A 23 -20.57 4.53 0.32
C THR A 23 -19.28 3.92 -0.19
N LEU A 24 -18.51 4.73 -0.91
CA LEU A 24 -17.19 4.42 -1.43
C LEU A 24 -16.33 4.09 -0.21
N LEU A 25 -16.12 2.80 0.06
CA LEU A 25 -15.07 2.34 0.96
C LEU A 25 -13.76 2.68 0.26
N ILE A 26 -13.24 3.86 0.56
CA ILE A 26 -11.87 4.25 0.27
C ILE A 26 -11.01 3.33 1.15
N THR A 27 -10.57 2.21 0.59
CA THR A 27 -9.47 1.46 1.16
C THR A 27 -8.21 2.16 0.68
N ALA A 28 -7.79 3.17 1.43
CA ALA A 28 -6.37 3.54 1.40
C ALA A 28 -5.58 2.29 1.81
N CYS A 29 -4.32 2.20 1.40
CA CYS A 29 -3.37 1.30 2.05
C CYS A 29 -3.20 1.80 3.50
N GLY A 30 -4.16 1.44 4.36
CA GLY A 30 -4.49 2.10 5.62
C GLY A 30 -6.00 1.97 5.87
N GLY A 31 -6.41 0.88 6.52
CA GLY A 31 -7.81 0.52 6.69
C GLY A 31 -8.62 1.60 7.41
N SER A 32 -9.83 1.85 6.93
CA SER A 32 -10.83 2.79 7.48
C SER A 32 -11.42 2.39 8.84
N ASN A 33 -10.69 1.62 9.64
CA ASN A 33 -11.05 1.20 10.99
C ASN A 33 -9.93 1.63 11.94
N ASN A 34 -10.25 1.97 13.19
CA ASN A 34 -9.32 2.39 14.26
C ASN A 34 -8.27 1.30 14.66
N LYS A 35 -7.87 0.42 13.74
CA LYS A 35 -6.96 -0.71 13.89
C LYS A 35 -6.19 -0.88 12.58
N ASP A 36 -4.95 -0.40 12.54
CA ASP A 36 -4.02 -0.63 11.44
C ASP A 36 -2.63 -1.03 11.94
N ILE A 37 -1.85 -1.66 11.07
CA ILE A 37 -0.48 -2.07 11.37
C ILE A 37 0.40 -1.87 10.14
N SER A 38 1.60 -1.32 10.35
CA SER A 38 2.57 -1.07 9.31
C SER A 38 3.95 -1.55 9.73
N ALA A 39 4.58 -2.32 8.84
CA ALA A 39 5.91 -2.88 9.01
C ALA A 39 6.50 -2.98 7.61
N THR A 40 7.51 -2.18 7.30
CA THR A 40 8.22 -2.24 6.00
C THR A 40 9.72 -2.39 6.20
N GLY A 41 10.27 -1.74 7.25
CA GLY A 41 11.64 -1.90 7.72
C GLY A 41 11.85 -2.94 8.83
N SER A 42 12.58 -2.55 9.87
CA SER A 42 12.84 -3.34 11.09
C SER A 42 12.15 -2.77 12.34
N HIS A 43 11.15 -1.92 12.13
CA HIS A 43 10.20 -1.44 13.14
C HIS A 43 8.78 -1.75 12.70
N THR A 44 7.86 -1.67 13.66
CA THR A 44 6.44 -1.87 13.48
C THR A 44 5.72 -0.71 14.15
N CYS A 45 4.70 -0.17 13.49
CA CYS A 45 3.76 0.77 14.09
C CYS A 45 2.35 0.20 14.02
N SER A 46 1.57 0.35 15.10
CA SER A 46 0.15 0.10 15.11
C SER A 46 -0.63 1.39 15.35
N LEU A 47 -1.82 1.45 14.78
CA LEU A 47 -2.84 2.44 15.11
C LEU A 47 -3.97 1.69 15.80
N GLU A 48 -4.17 1.88 17.11
CA GLU A 48 -5.29 1.29 17.84
C GLU A 48 -6.04 2.39 18.60
N ASN A 49 -7.36 2.45 18.45
CA ASN A 49 -8.20 3.47 19.10
C ASN A 49 -7.75 4.92 18.83
N LYS A 50 -7.21 5.17 17.63
CA LYS A 50 -6.66 6.48 17.19
C LYS A 50 -5.34 6.88 17.87
N GLU A 51 -4.71 5.96 18.60
CA GLU A 51 -3.38 6.14 19.18
C GLU A 51 -2.34 5.34 18.39
N VAL A 52 -1.17 5.94 18.17
CA VAL A 52 -0.06 5.31 17.45
C VAL A 52 0.96 4.78 18.45
N THR A 53 1.33 3.51 18.28
CA THR A 53 2.43 2.89 19.04
C THR A 53 3.43 2.33 18.04
N CYS A 54 4.70 2.70 18.17
CA CYS A 54 5.79 2.16 17.34
C CYS A 54 6.84 1.47 18.21
N TRP A 55 7.39 0.36 17.72
CA TRP A 55 8.42 -0.41 18.41
C TRP A 55 9.38 -1.09 17.42
N GLY A 56 10.54 -1.49 17.91
CA GLY A 56 11.60 -2.12 17.10
C GLY A 56 12.80 -1.21 16.91
N TRP A 57 13.40 -1.25 15.73
CA TRP A 57 14.60 -0.48 15.42
C TRP A 57 14.34 1.04 15.46
N ASN A 58 15.28 1.81 16.02
CA ASN A 58 15.07 3.23 16.33
C ASN A 58 16.31 4.12 16.13
N ASP A 59 17.28 3.73 15.31
CA ASP A 59 18.53 4.52 15.15
C ASP A 59 18.29 5.91 14.53
N TYR A 60 17.13 6.14 13.91
CA TYR A 60 16.73 7.39 13.28
C TYR A 60 15.52 8.05 13.98
N GLY A 61 15.11 7.53 15.15
CA GLY A 61 13.93 8.03 15.87
C GLY A 61 12.59 7.55 15.29
N GLN A 62 12.59 6.58 14.37
CA GLN A 62 11.36 6.09 13.71
C GLN A 62 10.40 5.33 14.66
N SER A 63 10.86 4.90 15.83
CA SER A 63 10.00 4.36 16.89
C SER A 63 9.65 5.41 17.97
N ASP A 64 10.23 6.62 17.90
CA ASP A 64 9.93 7.72 18.82
C ASP A 64 8.68 8.47 18.35
N VAL A 65 7.50 7.96 18.70
CA VAL A 65 6.21 8.58 18.35
C VAL A 65 6.14 10.02 18.89
N PRO A 66 5.86 11.03 18.03
CA PRO A 66 5.73 12.42 18.47
C PRO A 66 4.62 12.60 19.52
N ASN A 67 4.92 13.35 20.59
CA ASN A 67 4.01 13.55 21.72
C ASN A 67 2.82 14.49 21.39
N ASP A 68 2.87 15.17 20.25
CA ASP A 68 1.89 16.14 19.78
C ASP A 68 0.92 15.57 18.75
N LEU A 69 0.99 14.28 18.43
CA LEU A 69 -0.02 13.60 17.64
C LEU A 69 -1.38 13.62 18.36
N GLY A 70 -2.40 14.06 17.63
CA GLY A 70 -3.79 14.03 18.07
C GLY A 70 -4.45 12.66 17.86
N GLU A 71 -5.76 12.68 17.63
CA GLU A 71 -6.52 11.49 17.26
C GLU A 71 -6.19 11.08 15.81
N VAL A 72 -5.27 10.13 15.66
CA VAL A 72 -4.76 9.70 14.35
C VAL A 72 -5.82 8.91 13.57
N SER A 73 -5.96 9.28 12.30
CA SER A 73 -6.88 8.69 11.33
C SER A 73 -6.19 7.83 10.27
N LEU A 74 -4.91 8.11 9.95
CA LEU A 74 -4.11 7.37 8.99
C LEU A 74 -2.68 7.25 9.51
N ILE A 75 -2.04 6.11 9.24
CA ILE A 75 -0.61 5.90 9.46
C ILE A 75 0.01 5.16 8.27
N SER A 76 1.23 5.53 7.92
CA SER A 76 2.03 4.80 6.95
C SER A 76 3.48 4.73 7.41
N SER A 77 4.05 3.52 7.47
CA SER A 77 5.46 3.31 7.80
C SER A 77 6.26 2.96 6.57
N GLY A 78 7.24 3.81 6.28
CA GLY A 78 8.33 3.55 5.35
C GLY A 78 9.45 2.76 6.02
N TYR A 79 10.57 2.58 5.32
CA TYR A 79 11.65 1.72 5.82
C TYR A 79 12.31 2.26 7.10
N ILE A 80 12.45 3.59 7.19
CA ILE A 80 13.16 4.31 8.27
C ILE A 80 12.44 5.58 8.72
N HIS A 81 11.23 5.82 8.25
CA HIS A 81 10.39 6.94 8.65
C HIS A 81 8.91 6.55 8.62
N ASN A 82 8.07 7.37 9.24
CA ASN A 82 6.64 7.18 9.26
C ASN A 82 5.95 8.51 9.01
N CYS A 83 4.70 8.44 8.58
CA CYS A 83 3.80 9.58 8.54
C CYS A 83 2.44 9.19 9.12
N ALA A 84 1.84 10.10 9.87
CA ALA A 84 0.50 9.97 10.43
C ALA A 84 -0.33 11.21 10.11
N VAL A 85 -1.66 11.05 10.06
CA VAL A 85 -2.61 12.13 9.78
C VAL A 85 -3.66 12.17 10.88
N ASP A 86 -3.82 13.33 11.53
CA ASP A 86 -4.84 13.62 12.53
C ASP A 86 -5.68 14.84 12.13
N ALA A 87 -6.42 15.45 13.07
CA ALA A 87 -7.26 16.61 12.79
C ALA A 87 -6.45 17.91 12.62
N GLU A 88 -5.22 17.93 13.13
CA GLU A 88 -4.30 19.05 13.14
C GLU A 88 -3.46 19.07 11.85
N GLY A 89 -3.23 17.90 11.24
CA GLY A 89 -2.66 17.77 9.90
C GLY A 89 -1.86 16.49 9.73
N THR A 90 -0.80 16.56 8.92
CA THR A 90 0.13 15.46 8.69
C THR A 90 1.37 15.66 9.53
N THR A 91 1.88 14.60 10.14
CA THR A 91 3.16 14.59 10.86
C THR A 91 4.00 13.42 10.39
N CYS A 92 5.24 13.67 9.96
CA CYS A 92 6.20 12.64 9.59
C CYS A 92 7.43 12.69 10.51
N TRP A 93 7.98 11.52 10.85
CA TRP A 93 9.13 11.40 11.75
C TRP A 93 10.01 10.19 11.41
N GLY A 94 11.28 10.23 11.84
CA GLY A 94 12.30 9.24 11.51
C GLY A 94 13.42 9.85 10.65
N ASP A 95 13.95 9.07 9.72
CA ASP A 95 14.98 9.55 8.80
C ASP A 95 14.45 10.67 7.88
N ASP A 96 15.30 11.66 7.64
CA ASP A 96 15.00 12.78 6.75
C ASP A 96 16.18 13.13 5.84
N PHE A 97 17.07 12.15 5.55
CA PHE A 97 18.28 12.40 4.78
C PHE A 97 17.99 12.96 3.38
N PHE A 98 16.88 12.55 2.76
CA PHE A 98 16.42 13.04 1.45
C PHE A 98 15.26 14.03 1.56
N GLY A 99 14.86 14.45 2.76
CA GLY A 99 13.67 15.25 2.98
C GLY A 99 12.36 14.44 2.99
N GLN A 100 12.41 13.11 3.13
CA GLN A 100 11.22 12.25 3.06
C GLN A 100 10.25 12.39 4.26
N SER A 101 10.72 12.98 5.37
CA SER A 101 9.93 13.36 6.53
C SER A 101 9.61 14.87 6.58
N THR A 102 10.21 15.67 5.69
CA THR A 102 9.86 17.09 5.51
C THR A 102 8.60 17.23 4.65
N ILE A 103 7.46 17.50 5.28
CA ILE A 103 6.16 17.62 4.63
C ILE A 103 6.08 18.89 3.77
N PRO A 104 5.66 18.81 2.50
CA PRO A 104 5.41 19.99 1.66
C PRO A 104 4.25 20.85 2.17
N ASP A 105 4.35 22.18 2.05
CA ASP A 105 3.32 23.15 2.51
C ASP A 105 1.91 22.92 1.93
N ASN A 106 1.83 22.23 0.79
CA ASN A 106 0.57 21.92 0.11
C ASN A 106 -0.06 20.60 0.57
N ILE A 107 0.53 19.92 1.56
CA ILE A 107 0.02 18.69 2.14
C ILE A 107 -0.40 18.96 3.59
N ASN A 108 -1.69 18.79 3.88
CA ASN A 108 -2.22 19.03 5.21
C ASN A 108 -3.03 17.84 5.72
N ASN A 109 -4.11 17.48 5.03
CA ASN A 109 -4.99 16.38 5.46
C ASN A 109 -5.30 15.44 4.28
N PRO A 110 -4.28 14.69 3.81
CA PRO A 110 -4.43 13.81 2.67
C PRO A 110 -5.37 12.66 2.99
N ASN A 111 -6.17 12.23 2.01
CA ASN A 111 -7.06 11.08 2.14
C ASN A 111 -6.31 9.74 2.03
N ALA A 112 -5.07 9.76 1.53
CA ALA A 112 -4.17 8.61 1.56
C ALA A 112 -2.71 9.09 1.64
N ILE A 113 -1.88 8.35 2.35
CA ILE A 113 -0.43 8.59 2.47
C ILE A 113 0.32 7.26 2.39
N SER A 114 1.45 7.25 1.70
CA SER A 114 2.30 6.07 1.55
C SER A 114 3.77 6.46 1.68
N ALA A 115 4.42 5.92 2.70
CA ALA A 115 5.84 6.08 2.95
C ALA A 115 6.62 4.89 2.35
N GLY A 116 7.58 5.18 1.47
CA GLY A 116 8.50 4.22 0.86
C GLY A 116 9.80 4.08 1.64
N GLU A 117 10.90 3.69 0.98
CA GLU A 117 12.22 3.66 1.64
C GLU A 117 12.87 5.05 1.72
N PHE A 118 12.79 5.83 0.65
CA PHE A 118 13.49 7.10 0.53
C PHE A 118 12.58 8.28 0.16
N HIS A 119 11.28 8.06 0.03
CA HIS A 119 10.29 9.06 -0.37
C HIS A 119 8.94 8.79 0.26
N THR A 120 8.07 9.79 0.23
CA THR A 120 6.69 9.71 0.70
C THR A 120 5.79 10.28 -0.39
N CYS A 121 4.61 9.69 -0.56
CA CYS A 121 3.59 10.18 -1.46
C CYS A 121 2.23 10.29 -0.76
N ALA A 122 1.42 11.25 -1.20
CA ALA A 122 0.09 11.49 -0.65
C ALA A 122 -0.94 11.80 -1.75
N ILE A 123 -2.19 11.46 -1.49
CA ILE A 123 -3.36 11.86 -2.27
C ILE A 123 -4.14 12.90 -1.47
N GLU A 124 -4.25 14.11 -2.00
CA GLU A 124 -5.03 15.21 -1.41
C GLU A 124 -5.78 15.97 -2.50
N ASP A 125 -7.07 16.22 -2.28
CA ASP A 125 -7.94 16.94 -3.22
C ASP A 125 -7.89 16.41 -4.67
N GLY A 126 -7.76 15.08 -4.82
CA GLY A 126 -7.69 14.41 -6.13
C GLY A 126 -6.35 14.56 -6.85
N ASN A 127 -5.30 15.02 -6.17
CA ASN A 127 -3.95 15.15 -6.72
C ASN A 127 -2.96 14.25 -5.97
N VAL A 128 -1.94 13.76 -6.69
CA VAL A 128 -0.81 13.05 -6.09
C VAL A 128 0.34 14.02 -5.90
N SER A 129 0.93 14.04 -4.70
CA SER A 129 2.21 14.69 -4.43
C SER A 129 3.20 13.67 -3.88
N CYS A 130 4.45 13.73 -4.30
CA CYS A 130 5.54 12.91 -3.76
C CYS A 130 6.76 13.77 -3.44
N TRP A 131 7.44 13.45 -2.35
CA TRP A 131 8.61 14.18 -1.86
C TRP A 131 9.65 13.24 -1.24
N GLY A 132 10.88 13.73 -1.06
CA GLY A 132 12.04 12.92 -0.69
C GLY A 132 12.94 12.64 -1.89
N ALA A 133 13.53 11.45 -1.97
CA ALA A 133 14.43 11.07 -3.06
C ALA A 133 13.71 10.99 -4.42
N GLY A 134 14.50 11.08 -5.50
CA GLY A 134 14.00 11.00 -6.87
C GLY A 134 13.18 12.19 -7.37
N TYR A 135 13.46 13.42 -6.94
CA TYR A 135 12.87 14.65 -7.45
C TYR A 135 13.56 15.15 -8.74
N GLU A 136 12.94 16.11 -9.43
CA GLU A 136 13.48 16.69 -10.67
C GLU A 136 14.81 17.44 -10.42
N GLY A 137 15.83 17.14 -11.23
CA GLY A 137 17.15 17.77 -11.10
C GLY A 137 17.98 17.26 -9.92
N ALA A 138 17.56 16.17 -9.26
CA ALA A 138 18.33 15.56 -8.19
C ALA A 138 19.73 15.10 -8.65
N PRO A 139 20.74 15.08 -7.74
CA PRO A 139 22.06 14.56 -8.06
C PRO A 139 21.99 13.09 -8.53
N THR A 140 22.86 12.72 -9.46
CA THR A 140 22.95 11.33 -9.93
C THR A 140 23.57 10.44 -8.85
N HIS A 141 22.72 9.88 -7.98
CA HIS A 141 23.06 8.83 -7.02
C HIS A 141 22.11 7.63 -7.16
N ASN A 142 22.47 6.52 -6.52
CA ASN A 142 21.78 5.23 -6.69
C ASN A 142 20.31 5.25 -6.25
N PHE A 143 19.89 6.18 -5.41
CA PHE A 143 18.54 6.22 -4.84
C PHE A 143 17.60 7.23 -5.53
N HIS A 144 18.09 8.10 -6.42
CA HIS A 144 17.22 9.03 -7.18
C HIS A 144 16.84 8.40 -8.53
N LYS A 145 15.69 7.73 -8.58
CA LYS A 145 15.17 7.02 -9.75
C LYS A 145 13.94 7.68 -10.38
N GLY A 146 13.58 8.87 -9.91
CA GLY A 146 12.41 9.61 -10.38
C GLY A 146 11.13 9.29 -9.61
N GLN A 147 11.21 8.58 -8.48
CA GLN A 147 10.06 8.15 -7.70
C GLN A 147 9.23 9.29 -7.08
N SER A 148 9.79 10.52 -7.01
CA SER A 148 9.06 11.72 -6.61
C SER A 148 8.64 12.61 -7.80
N ILE A 149 8.94 12.22 -9.04
CA ILE A 149 8.49 12.92 -10.25
C ILE A 149 7.13 12.35 -10.64
N VAL A 150 6.07 12.96 -10.12
CA VAL A 150 4.68 12.54 -10.38
C VAL A 150 4.35 12.70 -11.87
N PRO A 151 3.91 11.63 -12.57
CA PRO A 151 3.50 11.72 -13.97
C PRO A 151 2.28 12.60 -14.18
N GLU A 152 2.22 13.26 -15.33
CA GLU A 152 1.00 13.94 -15.78
C GLU A 152 -0.10 12.93 -16.13
N GLY A 153 -1.36 13.35 -16.04
CA GLY A 153 -2.51 12.56 -16.51
C GLY A 153 -3.09 11.58 -15.49
N ILE A 154 -2.67 11.63 -14.22
CA ILE A 154 -3.35 10.96 -13.11
C ILE A 154 -4.68 11.70 -12.86
N VAL A 155 -5.80 10.97 -12.88
CA VAL A 155 -7.14 11.55 -12.70
C VAL A 155 -7.94 10.78 -11.66
N ASN A 156 -8.44 11.48 -10.64
CA ASN A 156 -9.18 10.89 -9.53
C ASN A 156 -8.45 9.69 -8.89
N PRO A 157 -7.21 9.88 -8.41
CA PRO A 157 -6.44 8.82 -7.74
C PRO A 157 -7.18 8.34 -6.48
N ILE A 158 -7.23 7.03 -6.30
CA ILE A 158 -7.94 6.38 -5.18
C ILE A 158 -7.03 5.58 -4.25
N GLU A 159 -5.87 5.13 -4.73
CA GLU A 159 -4.94 4.34 -3.94
C GLU A 159 -3.50 4.60 -4.39
N ILE A 160 -2.55 4.64 -3.45
CA ILE A 160 -1.14 4.87 -3.73
C ILE A 160 -0.26 3.95 -2.89
N SER A 161 0.83 3.48 -3.48
CA SER A 161 1.86 2.68 -2.82
C SER A 161 3.25 3.12 -3.25
N ALA A 162 4.06 3.51 -2.27
CA ALA A 162 5.47 3.84 -2.41
C ALA A 162 6.35 2.64 -2.03
N GLY A 163 7.21 2.20 -2.95
CA GLY A 163 8.19 1.14 -2.74
C GLY A 163 9.55 1.69 -2.31
N GLU A 164 10.63 0.98 -2.64
CA GLU A 164 11.99 1.47 -2.34
C GLU A 164 12.37 2.65 -3.23
N THR A 165 12.20 2.51 -4.55
CA THR A 165 12.58 3.52 -5.55
C THR A 165 11.59 3.65 -6.70
N HIS A 166 10.36 3.18 -6.51
CA HIS A 166 9.24 3.40 -7.43
C HIS A 166 7.94 3.62 -6.66
N THR A 167 6.95 4.16 -7.35
CA THR A 167 5.63 4.44 -6.82
C THR A 167 4.60 3.96 -7.81
N CYS A 168 3.48 3.44 -7.32
CA CYS A 168 2.32 3.15 -8.14
C CYS A 168 1.07 3.79 -7.54
N VAL A 169 0.17 4.23 -8.42
CA VAL A 169 -1.15 4.76 -8.07
C VAL A 169 -2.22 4.01 -8.86
N ILE A 170 -3.39 3.83 -8.25
CA ILE A 170 -4.62 3.47 -8.95
C ILE A 170 -5.45 4.73 -9.11
N ASP A 171 -5.86 5.01 -10.33
CA ASP A 171 -6.72 6.13 -10.70
C ASP A 171 -7.92 5.66 -11.56
N GLU A 172 -8.71 6.58 -12.12
CA GLU A 172 -9.87 6.21 -12.94
C GLU A 172 -9.51 5.48 -14.25
N SER A 173 -8.26 5.60 -14.71
CA SER A 173 -7.74 5.01 -15.94
C SER A 173 -7.06 3.66 -15.71
N GLY A 174 -6.67 3.33 -14.47
CA GLY A 174 -6.08 2.05 -14.09
C GLY A 174 -4.88 2.23 -13.16
N VAL A 175 -3.85 1.40 -13.37
CA VAL A 175 -2.59 1.48 -12.61
C VAL A 175 -1.57 2.30 -13.38
N ILE A 176 -0.97 3.29 -12.73
CA ILE A 176 0.15 4.08 -13.24
C ILE A 176 1.31 3.93 -12.26
N CYS A 177 2.49 3.53 -12.76
CA CYS A 177 3.70 3.41 -11.95
C CYS A 177 4.84 4.23 -12.55
N TRP A 178 5.74 4.72 -11.68
CA TRP A 178 6.89 5.51 -12.08
C TRP A 178 8.06 5.34 -11.10
N GLY A 179 9.26 5.71 -11.54
CA GLY A 179 10.51 5.52 -10.79
C GLY A 179 11.40 4.46 -11.44
N LEU A 180 12.06 3.63 -10.62
CA LEU A 180 12.90 2.53 -11.11
C LEU A 180 12.08 1.50 -11.90
N ASP A 181 12.61 1.05 -13.03
CA ASP A 181 11.94 0.06 -13.90
C ASP A 181 12.89 -0.98 -14.51
N ASP A 182 14.03 -1.25 -13.88
CA ASP A 182 15.04 -2.18 -14.40
C ASP A 182 14.60 -3.65 -14.40
N ARG A 183 13.51 -3.96 -13.68
CA ARG A 183 12.84 -5.28 -13.64
C ARG A 183 11.44 -5.25 -14.24
N GLY A 184 10.99 -4.11 -14.75
CA GLY A 184 9.60 -3.93 -15.19
C GLY A 184 8.62 -3.66 -14.05
N GLN A 185 9.08 -3.33 -12.83
CA GLN A 185 8.24 -3.06 -11.65
C GLN A 185 7.36 -1.80 -11.76
N SER A 186 7.71 -0.91 -12.68
CA SER A 186 6.92 0.26 -13.06
C SER A 186 6.19 0.08 -14.40
N THR A 187 6.15 -1.14 -14.95
CA THR A 187 5.41 -1.48 -16.17
C THR A 187 4.18 -2.34 -15.84
N PRO A 188 3.04 -1.73 -15.43
CA PRO A 188 1.84 -2.48 -15.08
C PRO A 188 1.26 -3.25 -16.28
N PRO A 189 0.69 -4.46 -16.07
CA PRO A 189 0.02 -5.21 -17.12
C PRO A 189 -1.19 -4.46 -17.70
N THR A 190 -1.31 -4.44 -19.02
CA THR A 190 -2.45 -3.80 -19.71
C THR A 190 -3.75 -4.61 -19.63
N SER A 191 -3.70 -5.82 -19.05
CA SER A 191 -4.84 -6.74 -18.92
C SER A 191 -5.63 -6.59 -17.62
N LEU A 192 -5.25 -5.67 -16.74
CA LEU A 192 -5.96 -5.42 -15.49
C LEU A 192 -7.38 -4.93 -15.78
N VAL A 193 -8.36 -5.39 -14.99
CA VAL A 193 -9.79 -5.10 -15.22
C VAL A 193 -10.35 -4.16 -14.15
N ASN A 194 -10.11 -4.49 -12.88
CA ASN A 194 -10.57 -3.75 -11.71
C ASN A 194 -9.54 -3.91 -10.58
N PRO A 195 -8.38 -3.22 -10.67
CA PRO A 195 -7.31 -3.32 -9.69
C PRO A 195 -7.66 -2.60 -8.39
N SER A 196 -7.16 -3.14 -7.28
CA SER A 196 -7.24 -2.59 -5.92
C SER A 196 -6.09 -3.16 -5.09
N ASN A 197 -5.87 -2.67 -3.87
CA ASN A 197 -4.83 -3.18 -2.95
C ASN A 197 -3.45 -3.15 -3.63
N ILE A 198 -3.08 -2.00 -4.19
CA ILE A 198 -1.76 -1.86 -4.80
C ILE A 198 -0.69 -1.85 -3.71
N THR A 199 0.34 -2.66 -3.91
CA THR A 199 1.46 -2.77 -2.99
C THR A 199 2.76 -2.91 -3.77
N THR A 200 3.82 -2.30 -3.24
CA THR A 200 5.13 -2.17 -3.89
C THR A 200 6.23 -2.50 -2.90
N ASN A 201 7.25 -3.27 -3.32
CA ASN A 201 8.49 -3.45 -2.57
C ASN A 201 9.68 -2.86 -3.36
N THR A 202 10.89 -3.42 -3.18
CA THR A 202 12.09 -3.02 -3.92
C THR A 202 11.99 -3.15 -5.43
N ASN A 203 11.47 -4.28 -5.94
CA ASN A 203 11.58 -4.66 -7.35
C ASN A 203 10.28 -5.27 -7.91
N GLN A 204 9.17 -5.14 -7.19
CA GLN A 204 7.91 -5.78 -7.54
C GLN A 204 6.76 -4.87 -7.14
N SER A 205 5.68 -4.97 -7.92
CA SER A 205 4.40 -4.34 -7.68
C SER A 205 3.32 -5.38 -7.85
N CYS A 206 2.30 -5.35 -6.99
CA CYS A 206 1.19 -6.28 -7.05
C CYS A 206 -0.13 -5.55 -6.77
N VAL A 207 -1.21 -6.10 -7.32
CA VAL A 207 -2.59 -5.68 -7.04
C VAL A 207 -3.47 -6.91 -6.81
N ILE A 208 -4.64 -6.69 -6.21
CA ILE A 208 -5.79 -7.57 -6.29
C ILE A 208 -6.68 -7.07 -7.43
N ASP A 209 -6.73 -7.82 -8.53
CA ASP A 209 -7.57 -7.55 -9.69
C ASP A 209 -8.86 -8.38 -9.60
N THR A 210 -10.01 -7.71 -9.67
CA THR A 210 -11.34 -8.36 -9.59
C THR A 210 -11.87 -8.67 -10.98
N ILE A 211 -11.92 -9.96 -11.34
CA ILE A 211 -12.36 -10.42 -12.66
C ILE A 211 -13.54 -11.38 -12.48
N ASN A 212 -14.72 -11.00 -13.01
CA ASN A 212 -15.96 -11.79 -12.89
C ASN A 212 -16.27 -12.17 -11.42
N ASP A 213 -16.28 -11.17 -10.53
CA ASP A 213 -16.52 -11.33 -9.09
C ASP A 213 -15.52 -12.25 -8.37
N THR A 214 -14.36 -12.50 -8.98
CA THR A 214 -13.27 -13.28 -8.39
C THR A 214 -12.02 -12.42 -8.27
N ASN A 215 -11.54 -12.26 -7.04
CA ASN A 215 -10.29 -11.57 -6.76
C ASN A 215 -9.11 -12.47 -7.16
N LYS A 216 -8.13 -11.88 -7.85
CA LYS A 216 -6.86 -12.53 -8.20
C LYS A 216 -5.71 -11.59 -7.93
N ILE A 217 -4.62 -12.13 -7.39
CA ILE A 217 -3.39 -11.36 -7.26
C ILE A 217 -2.67 -11.35 -8.61
N VAL A 218 -2.31 -10.15 -9.06
CA VAL A 218 -1.50 -9.94 -10.27
C VAL A 218 -0.28 -9.13 -9.86
N CYS A 219 0.91 -9.70 -10.10
CA CYS A 219 2.19 -9.07 -9.79
C CYS A 219 3.00 -8.86 -11.08
N TRP A 220 3.81 -7.81 -11.10
CA TRP A 220 4.75 -7.49 -12.16
C TRP A 220 6.06 -6.94 -11.58
N GLY A 221 7.11 -6.89 -12.40
CA GLY A 221 8.48 -6.67 -11.94
C GLY A 221 9.25 -7.98 -11.78
N PHE A 222 9.97 -8.13 -10.67
CA PHE A 222 10.68 -9.37 -10.36
C PHE A 222 9.69 -10.54 -10.19
N GLU A 223 9.94 -11.64 -10.91
CA GLU A 223 9.10 -12.83 -10.89
C GLU A 223 9.14 -13.49 -9.49
N GLN A 224 7.98 -13.61 -8.84
CA GLN A 224 7.76 -14.53 -7.73
C GLN A 224 6.63 -15.48 -8.07
N ASP A 225 6.81 -16.74 -7.68
CA ASP A 225 5.75 -17.74 -7.73
C ASP A 225 4.63 -17.37 -6.74
N LEU A 226 3.44 -17.13 -7.28
CA LEU A 226 2.24 -16.97 -6.47
C LEU A 226 1.75 -18.35 -5.98
N PRO A 227 1.35 -18.48 -4.71
CA PRO A 227 0.72 -19.70 -4.23
C PRO A 227 -0.56 -20.01 -5.01
N ASN A 228 -0.75 -21.28 -5.38
CA ASN A 228 -1.91 -21.72 -6.17
C ASN A 228 -3.21 -21.81 -5.36
N ASP A 229 -3.13 -21.67 -4.03
CA ASP A 229 -4.21 -21.89 -3.07
C ASP A 229 -4.83 -20.59 -2.52
N LEU A 230 -4.45 -19.43 -3.07
CA LEU A 230 -5.09 -18.16 -2.71
C LEU A 230 -6.47 -18.06 -3.37
N ILE A 231 -7.51 -18.24 -2.55
CA ILE A 231 -8.91 -18.20 -2.94
C ILE A 231 -9.52 -16.89 -2.42
N HIS A 232 -10.04 -16.03 -3.31
CA HIS A 232 -10.63 -14.74 -2.96
C HIS A 232 -9.75 -13.86 -2.03
N PRO A 233 -8.50 -13.52 -2.42
CA PRO A 233 -7.66 -12.62 -1.64
C PRO A 233 -8.35 -11.28 -1.40
N THR A 234 -8.28 -10.77 -0.18
CA THR A 234 -8.90 -9.51 0.26
C THR A 234 -7.91 -8.48 0.76
N ALA A 235 -6.71 -8.91 1.15
CA ALA A 235 -5.59 -8.04 1.47
C ALA A 235 -4.28 -8.66 0.99
N LEU A 236 -3.34 -7.82 0.57
CA LEU A 236 -2.00 -8.21 0.14
C LEU A 236 -0.99 -7.19 0.67
N LYS A 237 0.17 -7.68 1.12
CA LYS A 237 1.35 -6.86 1.46
C LYS A 237 2.61 -7.59 1.01
N ILE A 238 3.54 -6.83 0.44
CA ILE A 238 4.82 -7.35 -0.06
C ILE A 238 5.99 -6.54 0.50
N SER A 239 7.08 -7.22 0.84
CA SER A 239 8.39 -6.66 1.18
C SER A 239 9.49 -7.66 0.81
N GLY A 240 10.29 -8.14 1.77
CA GLY A 240 11.27 -9.24 1.55
C GLY A 240 10.60 -10.61 1.31
N HIS A 241 9.37 -10.76 1.78
CA HIS A 241 8.43 -11.85 1.54
C HIS A 241 7.05 -11.24 1.32
N SER A 242 6.07 -12.09 1.03
CA SER A 242 4.72 -11.65 0.66
C SER A 242 3.71 -12.37 1.54
N CYS A 243 2.68 -11.65 1.97
CA CYS A 243 1.56 -12.24 2.70
C CYS A 243 0.23 -11.71 2.16
N ALA A 244 -0.79 -12.56 2.18
CA ALA A 244 -2.15 -12.22 1.80
C ALA A 244 -3.16 -12.74 2.82
N ILE A 245 -4.28 -12.03 2.95
CA ILE A 245 -5.48 -12.55 3.59
C ILE A 245 -6.41 -13.12 2.52
N SER A 246 -6.77 -14.38 2.65
CA SER A 246 -7.62 -15.14 1.73
C SER A 246 -8.49 -16.11 2.55
N ASP A 247 -9.80 -16.12 2.31
CA ASP A 247 -10.77 -16.94 3.05
C ASP A 247 -10.58 -16.94 4.59
N ALA A 248 -10.40 -15.74 5.16
CA ALA A 248 -10.17 -15.51 6.60
C ALA A 248 -8.92 -16.23 7.17
N ARG A 249 -7.88 -16.41 6.34
CA ARG A 249 -6.57 -16.93 6.74
C ARG A 249 -5.46 -16.06 6.20
N VAL A 250 -4.33 -16.03 6.90
CA VAL A 250 -3.09 -15.46 6.39
C VAL A 250 -2.30 -16.56 5.71
N SER A 251 -1.83 -16.30 4.49
CA SER A 251 -0.84 -17.12 3.79
C SER A 251 0.36 -16.26 3.45
N CYS A 252 1.57 -16.72 3.78
CA CYS A 252 2.81 -16.03 3.46
C CYS A 252 3.74 -16.91 2.61
N TRP A 253 4.50 -16.30 1.72
CA TRP A 253 5.41 -16.99 0.81
C TRP A 253 6.64 -16.12 0.48
N GLY A 254 7.68 -16.74 -0.09
CA GLY A 254 8.94 -16.08 -0.43
C GLY A 254 10.06 -16.36 0.59
N LEU A 255 10.87 -15.35 0.90
CA LEU A 255 12.01 -15.49 1.81
C LEU A 255 11.57 -15.95 3.20
N ASN A 256 12.21 -16.98 3.75
CA ASN A 256 11.82 -17.55 5.05
C ASN A 256 13.00 -17.90 5.98
N ASN A 257 14.16 -17.25 5.81
CA ASN A 257 15.36 -17.59 6.60
C ASN A 257 15.23 -17.25 8.10
N SER A 258 14.25 -16.44 8.48
CA SER A 258 13.95 -16.01 9.83
C SER A 258 12.58 -16.51 10.32
N GLY A 259 11.92 -17.41 9.57
CA GLY A 259 10.56 -17.87 9.87
C GLY A 259 9.47 -16.85 9.53
N GLN A 260 9.78 -15.78 8.79
CA GLN A 260 8.83 -14.69 8.50
C GLN A 260 7.65 -15.09 7.60
N ALA A 261 7.75 -16.22 6.88
CA ALA A 261 6.66 -16.81 6.13
C ALA A 261 5.95 -17.95 6.89
N ASP A 262 6.42 -18.33 8.08
CA ASP A 262 5.81 -19.38 8.92
C ASP A 262 4.65 -18.79 9.74
N VAL A 263 3.46 -18.75 9.15
CA VAL A 263 2.25 -18.17 9.76
C VAL A 263 1.87 -18.92 11.04
N PRO A 264 1.74 -18.25 12.20
CA PRO A 264 1.28 -18.88 13.44
C PRO A 264 -0.19 -19.34 13.39
N ASP A 265 -0.45 -20.58 13.83
CA ASP A 265 -1.80 -21.16 13.94
C ASP A 265 -2.75 -20.39 14.90
N SER A 266 -2.19 -19.53 15.77
CA SER A 266 -2.94 -18.70 16.71
C SER A 266 -3.68 -17.54 16.04
N ILE A 267 -3.39 -17.23 14.78
CA ILE A 267 -4.04 -16.15 14.03
C ILE A 267 -5.40 -16.64 13.53
N ILE A 268 -6.48 -16.12 14.11
CA ILE A 268 -7.85 -16.51 13.79
C ILE A 268 -8.64 -15.27 13.37
N ASN A 269 -9.30 -15.33 12.21
CA ASN A 269 -10.04 -14.21 11.61
C ASN A 269 -9.18 -12.93 11.48
N PRO A 270 -8.09 -12.97 10.70
CA PRO A 270 -7.24 -11.81 10.47
C PRO A 270 -8.03 -10.71 9.74
N THR A 271 -7.88 -9.47 10.18
CA THR A 271 -8.51 -8.29 9.57
C THR A 271 -7.49 -7.37 8.90
N SER A 272 -6.22 -7.42 9.30
CA SER A 272 -5.13 -6.67 8.67
C SER A 272 -3.82 -7.45 8.79
N ILE A 273 -2.90 -7.19 7.87
CA ILE A 273 -1.55 -7.76 7.82
C ILE A 273 -0.55 -6.65 7.50
N ALA A 274 0.65 -6.76 8.07
CA ALA A 274 1.82 -5.97 7.73
C ALA A 274 3.02 -6.90 7.50
N VAL A 275 3.90 -6.49 6.58
CA VAL A 275 4.99 -7.34 6.07
C VAL A 275 6.26 -6.51 5.98
N GLY A 276 7.10 -6.62 6.99
CA GLY A 276 8.43 -6.01 7.02
C GLY A 276 9.44 -6.81 6.22
N LYS A 277 10.71 -6.37 6.24
CA LYS A 277 11.79 -7.03 5.48
C LYS A 277 12.06 -8.47 5.94
N SER A 278 11.86 -8.76 7.23
CA SER A 278 12.16 -10.07 7.81
C SER A 278 11.22 -10.45 8.97
N HIS A 279 10.09 -9.77 9.09
CA HIS A 279 9.03 -10.08 10.04
C HIS A 279 7.66 -9.76 9.45
N SER A 280 6.63 -10.33 10.04
CA SER A 280 5.23 -10.09 9.68
C SER A 280 4.44 -9.82 10.93
N CYS A 281 3.34 -9.08 10.79
CA CYS A 281 2.36 -8.94 11.85
C CYS A 281 0.94 -9.05 11.27
N ALA A 282 0.00 -9.48 12.10
CA ALA A 282 -1.42 -9.52 11.77
C ALA A 282 -2.26 -9.00 12.93
N ILE A 283 -3.30 -8.22 12.61
CA ILE A 283 -4.40 -7.91 13.52
C ILE A 283 -5.47 -8.99 13.32
N HIS A 284 -5.91 -9.59 14.41
CA HIS A 284 -6.89 -10.67 14.42
C HIS A 284 -7.73 -10.64 15.71
N ASP A 285 -8.66 -11.58 15.88
CA ASP A 285 -9.63 -11.57 17.00
C ASP A 285 -8.99 -11.50 18.39
N SER A 286 -7.77 -12.02 18.56
CA SER A 286 -7.07 -12.03 19.85
C SER A 286 -6.07 -10.89 20.04
N GLY A 287 -5.99 -9.94 19.10
CA GLY A 287 -5.06 -8.81 19.14
C GLY A 287 -4.05 -8.81 18.00
N ILE A 288 -2.84 -8.32 18.27
CA ILE A 288 -1.74 -8.28 17.31
C ILE A 288 -0.82 -9.48 17.57
N THR A 289 -0.42 -10.17 16.51
CA THR A 289 0.63 -11.20 16.56
C THR A 289 1.67 -10.92 15.50
N CYS A 290 2.93 -10.80 15.93
CA CYS A 290 4.08 -10.62 15.06
C CYS A 290 4.98 -11.87 15.09
N TRP A 291 5.57 -12.24 13.95
CA TRP A 291 6.46 -13.39 13.83
C TRP A 291 7.61 -13.12 12.84
N GLY A 292 8.69 -13.92 12.94
CA GLY A 292 9.90 -13.79 12.12
C GLY A 292 11.12 -13.35 12.91
N GLN A 293 11.90 -12.41 12.38
CA GLN A 293 13.11 -11.88 13.00
C GLN A 293 12.78 -10.88 14.14
N ASN A 294 13.51 -10.96 15.25
CA ASN A 294 13.30 -10.10 16.43
C ASN A 294 14.57 -9.42 16.98
N PHE A 295 15.57 -9.11 16.15
CA PHE A 295 16.85 -8.55 16.65
C PHE A 295 16.73 -7.18 17.32
N PHE A 296 15.67 -6.44 17.03
CA PHE A 296 15.42 -5.09 17.55
C PHE A 296 14.16 -5.01 18.42
N GLY A 297 13.57 -6.16 18.77
CA GLY A 297 12.30 -6.20 19.50
C GLY A 297 11.08 -5.90 18.63
N GLN A 298 11.18 -5.95 17.29
CA GLN A 298 10.08 -5.64 16.37
C GLN A 298 8.88 -6.62 16.43
N LEU A 299 9.01 -7.74 17.14
CA LEU A 299 7.90 -8.65 17.45
C LEU A 299 7.28 -8.39 18.84
N ASP A 300 7.93 -7.57 19.67
CA ASP A 300 7.57 -7.35 21.06
C ASP A 300 6.45 -6.30 21.14
N VAL A 301 5.24 -6.71 20.76
CA VAL A 301 4.03 -5.86 20.79
C VAL A 301 3.88 -5.27 22.20
N PRO A 302 3.90 -3.93 22.34
CA PRO A 302 3.70 -3.27 23.63
C PRO A 302 2.30 -3.54 24.20
N GLU A 303 2.19 -3.54 25.54
CA GLU A 303 0.89 -3.63 26.25
C GLU A 303 0.03 -2.38 26.09
#